data_AF-A0A3R6R905-F1
#
_entry.id   AF-A0A3R6R905-F1
#
_cell.length_a   1.000
_cell.length_b   1.000
_cell.length_c   1.000
_cell.angle_alpha   90.00
_cell.angle_beta   90.00
_cell.angle_gamma   90.00
#
_symmetry.space_group_name_H-M   'P 1'
#
loop_
_entity.id
_entity.type
_entity.pdbx_description
1 polymer ?
#
loop_
_entity_poly.entity_id
_entity_poly.type
_entity_poly.pdbx_seq_one_letter_code
_entity_poly.pdbx_strand_id
1 'polypeptide(L)'
;MEEYVRYCPFCDKYYHKRDLLCAFCLRDTILLPQWNGMSEQKKINWRFTNRPKRDISELDPNFVKEMQDKANAFDAQYRADLEEKEHPKYVPTCPTCHSPNIHKVSTTAKLVDAAVWGLLARKPRVQFHCDNCGYEW
;
A
#
# COMPACT_ATOMS: atom_id res chain seq x y z
N MET A 1 1.19 3.04 -9.17
CA MET A 1 0.18 4.00 -8.68
C MET A 1 -0.28 4.89 -9.82
N GLU A 2 -1.58 4.87 -10.14
CA GLU A 2 -2.15 5.83 -11.09
C GLU A 2 -2.12 7.25 -10.51
N GLU A 3 -1.59 8.21 -11.26
CA GLU A 3 -1.53 9.63 -10.87
C GLU A 3 -2.91 10.28 -10.80
N TYR A 4 -3.91 9.69 -11.45
CA TYR A 4 -5.25 10.25 -11.62
C TYR A 4 -6.34 9.26 -11.19
N VAL A 5 -6.33 8.86 -9.93
CA VAL A 5 -7.42 8.08 -9.34
C VAL A 5 -8.65 8.95 -9.10
N ARG A 6 -9.82 8.32 -9.17
CA ARG A 6 -11.10 8.91 -8.80
C ARG A 6 -11.45 8.51 -7.37
N TYR A 7 -12.26 9.33 -6.72
CA TYR A 7 -12.66 9.18 -5.33
C TYR A 7 -14.16 9.45 -5.19
N CYS A 8 -14.83 8.63 -4.39
CA CYS A 8 -16.20 8.86 -3.96
C CYS A 8 -16.22 9.34 -2.50
N PRO A 9 -16.49 10.63 -2.25
CA PRO A 9 -16.53 11.18 -0.89
C PRO A 9 -17.64 10.60 0.02
N PHE A 10 -18.68 10.03 -0.57
CA PHE A 10 -19.82 9.48 0.20
C PHE A 10 -19.57 8.07 0.69
N CYS A 11 -18.99 7.23 -0.18
CA CYS A 11 -18.69 5.84 0.15
C CYS A 11 -17.26 5.64 0.65
N ASP A 12 -16.45 6.71 0.62
CA ASP A 12 -15.03 6.71 0.94
C ASP A 12 -14.26 5.61 0.19
N LYS A 13 -14.36 5.64 -1.15
CA LYS A 13 -13.72 4.63 -2.01
C LYS A 13 -12.96 5.25 -3.16
N TYR A 14 -11.82 4.65 -3.47
CA TYR A 14 -11.01 4.96 -4.63
C TYR A 14 -11.43 4.13 -5.84
N TYR A 15 -11.25 4.72 -7.02
CA TYR A 15 -11.70 4.18 -8.30
C TYR A 15 -10.66 4.47 -9.37
N HIS A 16 -10.69 3.68 -10.44
CA HIS A 16 -9.85 3.92 -11.60
C HIS A 16 -10.23 5.23 -12.29
N LYS A 17 -9.29 5.85 -13.01
CA LYS A 17 -9.54 7.11 -13.75
C LYS A 17 -10.80 7.10 -14.65
N ARG A 18 -11.17 5.93 -15.19
CA ARG A 18 -12.30 5.76 -16.12
C ARG A 18 -13.65 5.56 -15.42
N ASP A 19 -13.65 5.21 -14.13
CA ASP A 19 -14.86 4.87 -13.39
C ASP A 19 -15.55 6.15 -12.88
N LEU A 20 -16.41 6.71 -13.75
CA LEU A 20 -17.10 7.98 -13.48
C LEU A 20 -18.18 7.87 -12.41
N LEU A 21 -18.65 6.66 -12.11
CA LEU A 21 -19.76 6.40 -11.18
C LEU A 21 -19.32 5.49 -10.05
N CYS A 22 -19.76 5.82 -8.84
CA CYS A 22 -19.57 4.97 -7.67
C CYS A 22 -20.45 3.72 -7.77
N ALA A 23 -19.85 2.53 -7.66
CA ALA A 23 -20.57 1.25 -7.73
C ALA A 23 -21.58 1.02 -6.57
N PHE A 24 -21.51 1.82 -5.51
CA PHE A 24 -22.33 1.65 -4.30
C PHE A 24 -23.45 2.68 -4.17
N CYS A 25 -23.19 3.93 -4.57
CA CYS A 25 -24.18 5.00 -4.43
C CYS A 25 -24.57 5.66 -5.76
N LEU A 26 -24.01 5.21 -6.89
CA LEU A 26 -24.30 5.69 -8.25
C LEU A 26 -24.19 7.20 -8.44
N ARG A 27 -23.45 7.87 -7.55
CA ARG A 27 -23.06 9.27 -7.67
C ARG A 27 -21.80 9.38 -8.51
N ASP A 28 -21.61 10.55 -9.09
CA ASP A 28 -20.40 10.83 -9.85
C ASP A 28 -19.19 10.81 -8.90
N THR A 29 -18.11 10.16 -9.33
CA THR A 29 -16.81 10.22 -8.66
C THR A 29 -16.07 11.48 -9.09
N ILE A 30 -15.16 11.95 -8.25
CA ILE A 30 -14.33 13.14 -8.50
C ILE A 30 -12.87 12.75 -8.54
N LEU A 31 -12.05 13.41 -9.36
CA LEU A 31 -10.60 13.18 -9.34
C LEU A 31 -10.04 13.53 -7.97
N LEU A 32 -9.21 12.65 -7.40
CA LEU A 32 -8.67 12.83 -6.05
C LEU A 32 -7.90 14.16 -5.87
N PRO A 33 -7.04 14.60 -6.82
CA PRO A 33 -6.39 15.91 -6.70
C PRO A 33 -7.38 17.08 -6.67
N GLN A 34 -8.46 16.98 -7.45
CA GLN A 34 -9.52 17.99 -7.47
C GLN A 34 -10.25 18.03 -6.12
N TRP A 35 -10.60 16.87 -5.57
CA TRP A 35 -11.25 16.77 -4.26
C TRP A 35 -10.39 17.34 -3.14
N ASN A 36 -9.10 16.98 -3.10
CA ASN A 36 -8.17 17.44 -2.07
C ASN A 36 -7.90 18.95 -2.16
N GLY A 37 -7.88 19.51 -3.37
CA GLY A 37 -7.68 20.95 -3.59
C GLY A 37 -8.93 21.82 -3.38
N MET A 38 -10.10 21.25 -3.12
CA MET A 38 -11.34 22.01 -2.89
C MET A 38 -11.39 22.59 -1.47
N SER A 39 -11.98 23.78 -1.34
CA SER A 39 -12.34 24.33 -0.03
C SER A 39 -13.47 23.53 0.62
N GLU A 40 -13.57 23.56 1.95
CA GLU A 40 -14.62 22.85 2.69
C GLU A 40 -16.02 23.23 2.23
N GLN A 41 -16.29 24.52 1.98
CA GLN A 41 -17.59 24.96 1.45
C GLN A 41 -17.91 24.30 0.10
N LYS A 42 -16.92 24.15 -0.78
CA LYS A 42 -17.11 23.48 -2.07
C LYS A 42 -17.32 21.97 -1.90
N LYS A 43 -16.61 21.33 -0.96
CA LYS A 43 -16.81 19.90 -0.64
C LYS A 43 -18.21 19.65 -0.09
N ILE A 44 -18.68 20.51 0.82
CA ILE A 44 -20.03 20.48 1.37
C ILE A 44 -21.05 20.66 0.24
N ASN A 45 -20.91 21.69 -0.58
CA ASN A 45 -21.82 21.94 -1.70
C ASN A 45 -21.86 20.75 -2.67
N TRP A 46 -20.71 20.18 -3.01
CA TRP A 46 -20.63 19.01 -3.89
C TRP A 46 -21.36 17.81 -3.31
N ARG A 47 -21.29 17.57 -2.00
CA ARG A 47 -22.07 16.52 -1.33
C ARG A 47 -23.59 16.79 -1.35
N PHE A 48 -24.03 18.04 -1.46
CA PHE A 48 -25.45 18.34 -1.58
C PHE A 48 -25.97 18.23 -3.01
N THR A 49 -25.17 18.65 -4.00
CA THR A 49 -25.55 18.68 -5.41
C THR A 49 -25.36 17.34 -6.11
N ASN A 50 -24.40 16.52 -5.70
CA ASN A 50 -24.12 15.23 -6.32
C ASN A 50 -25.09 14.15 -5.81
N ARG A 51 -26.25 14.08 -6.46
CA ARG A 51 -27.30 13.08 -6.20
C ARG A 51 -27.08 11.82 -7.05
N PRO A 52 -27.58 10.65 -6.62
CA PRO A 52 -27.53 9.44 -7.44
C PRO A 52 -28.34 9.69 -8.71
N LYS A 53 -27.83 9.28 -9.87
CA LYS A 53 -28.56 9.45 -11.14
C LYS A 53 -29.76 8.51 -11.27
N ARG A 54 -29.73 7.38 -10.56
CA ARG A 54 -30.76 6.34 -10.54
C ARG A 54 -30.71 5.58 -9.22
N ASP A 55 -31.76 4.84 -8.91
CA ASP A 55 -31.72 3.90 -7.79
C ASP A 55 -30.88 2.67 -8.20
N ILE A 56 -30.06 2.19 -7.26
CA ILE A 56 -29.24 1.00 -7.47
C ILE A 56 -30.08 -0.28 -7.53
N SER A 57 -31.24 -0.27 -6.89
CA SER A 57 -32.21 -1.37 -6.86
C SER A 57 -32.83 -1.64 -8.23
N GLU A 58 -32.74 -0.67 -9.15
CA GLU A 58 -33.23 -0.82 -10.54
C GLU A 58 -32.23 -1.53 -11.46
N LEU A 59 -31.00 -1.78 -10.99
CA LEU A 59 -29.97 -2.46 -11.78
C LEU A 59 -30.03 -3.97 -11.55
N ASP A 60 -29.52 -4.74 -12.52
CA ASP A 60 -29.33 -6.17 -12.34
C ASP A 60 -28.41 -6.46 -11.12
N PRO A 61 -28.84 -7.27 -10.15
CA PRO A 61 -28.06 -7.50 -8.94
C PRO A 61 -26.69 -8.15 -9.18
N ASN A 62 -26.57 -9.02 -10.21
CA ASN A 62 -25.29 -9.65 -10.53
C ASN A 62 -24.33 -8.61 -11.13
N PHE A 63 -24.83 -7.74 -12.01
CA PHE A 63 -24.07 -6.62 -12.54
C PHE A 63 -23.61 -5.66 -11.43
N VAL A 64 -24.50 -5.31 -10.49
CA VAL A 64 -24.15 -4.48 -9.33
C VAL A 64 -23.05 -5.13 -8.51
N LYS A 65 -23.19 -6.42 -8.20
CA LYS A 65 -22.19 -7.17 -7.45
C LYS A 65 -20.83 -7.16 -8.14
N GLU A 66 -20.78 -7.43 -9.44
CA GLU A 66 -19.55 -7.41 -10.22
C GLU A 66 -18.85 -6.03 -10.17
N MET A 67 -19.62 -4.94 -10.31
CA MET A 67 -19.07 -3.59 -10.19
C MET A 67 -18.53 -3.31 -8.78
N GLN A 68 -19.25 -3.75 -7.74
CA GLN A 68 -18.85 -3.55 -6.35
C GLN A 68 -17.59 -4.34 -6.00
N ASP A 69 -17.47 -5.58 -6.49
CA ASP A 69 -16.30 -6.43 -6.29
C ASP A 69 -15.06 -5.81 -6.95
N LYS A 70 -15.19 -5.32 -8.19
CA LYS A 70 -14.11 -4.59 -8.88
C LYS A 70 -13.71 -3.31 -8.14
N ALA A 71 -14.69 -2.53 -7.68
CA ALA A 71 -14.46 -1.30 -6.93
C ALA A 71 -13.75 -1.57 -5.58
N ASN A 72 -14.15 -2.62 -4.87
CA ASN A 72 -13.50 -3.02 -3.62
C ASN A 72 -12.08 -3.52 -3.84
N ALA A 73 -11.85 -4.31 -4.89
CA ALA A 73 -10.51 -4.79 -5.23
C ALA A 73 -9.56 -3.63 -5.52
N PHE A 74 -10.00 -2.65 -6.32
CA PHE A 74 -9.20 -1.46 -6.63
C PHE A 74 -8.95 -0.60 -5.39
N ASP A 75 -9.99 -0.32 -4.58
CA ASP A 75 -9.88 0.47 -3.34
C ASP A 75 -8.87 -0.17 -2.36
N ALA A 76 -8.94 -1.49 -2.18
CA ALA A 76 -8.02 -2.24 -1.33
C ALA A 76 -6.58 -2.17 -1.84
N GLN A 77 -6.36 -2.38 -3.14
CA GLN A 77 -5.03 -2.25 -3.75
C GLN A 77 -4.47 -0.83 -3.59
N TYR A 78 -5.27 0.19 -3.89
CA TYR A 78 -4.82 1.57 -3.79
C TYR A 78 -4.49 1.98 -2.34
N ARG A 79 -5.29 1.53 -1.36
CA ARG A 79 -5.01 1.79 0.06
C ARG A 79 -3.72 1.09 0.52
N ALA A 80 -3.47 -0.14 0.07
CA ALA A 80 -2.21 -0.84 0.36
C ALA A 80 -1.00 -0.10 -0.24
N ASP A 81 -1.11 0.38 -1.49
CA ASP A 81 -0.08 1.20 -2.14
C ASP A 81 0.19 2.52 -1.38
N LEU A 82 -0.84 3.12 -0.76
CA LEU A 82 -0.68 4.32 0.07
C LEU A 82 0.05 4.02 1.38
N GLU A 83 -0.32 2.93 2.07
CA GLU A 83 0.32 2.51 3.31
C GLU A 83 1.81 2.18 3.10
N GLU A 84 2.16 1.50 2.00
CA GLU A 84 3.56 1.22 1.66
C GLU A 84 4.39 2.50 1.42
N LYS A 85 3.76 3.58 0.93
CA LYS A 85 4.43 4.87 0.75
C LYS A 85 4.55 5.69 2.01
N GLU A 86 3.54 5.66 2.89
CA GLU A 86 3.58 6.35 4.18
C GLU A 86 4.57 5.67 5.15
N HIS A 87 4.66 4.35 5.07
CA HIS A 87 5.57 3.54 5.86
C HIS A 87 6.51 2.75 4.95
N PRO A 88 7.49 3.42 4.30
CA PRO A 88 8.47 2.70 3.51
C PRO A 88 9.18 1.72 4.43
N LYS A 89 9.03 0.42 4.14
CA LYS A 89 9.69 -0.64 4.91
C LYS A 89 11.18 -0.35 4.91
N TYR A 90 11.72 0.01 6.07
CA TYR A 90 13.15 0.28 6.21
C TYR A 90 13.90 -1.03 5.91
N VAL A 91 14.57 -1.07 4.77
CA VAL A 91 15.51 -2.14 4.44
C VAL A 91 16.85 -1.74 5.03
N PRO A 92 17.35 -2.46 6.06
CA PRO A 92 18.67 -2.18 6.60
C PRO A 92 19.72 -2.32 5.49
N THR A 93 20.64 -1.36 5.41
CA THR A 93 21.76 -1.39 4.45
C THR A 93 23.07 -1.66 5.18
N CYS A 94 24.05 -2.21 4.47
CA CYS A 94 25.37 -2.42 5.02
C CYS A 94 26.02 -1.08 5.43
N PRO A 95 26.50 -0.89 6.67
CA PRO A 95 27.09 0.37 7.10
C PRO A 95 28.42 0.69 6.40
N THR A 96 29.10 -0.32 5.85
CA THR A 96 30.39 -0.15 5.17
C THR A 96 30.27 0.16 3.67
N CYS A 97 29.34 -0.47 2.95
CA CYS A 97 29.24 -0.34 1.49
C CYS A 97 27.86 0.14 1.01
N HIS A 98 26.93 0.40 1.93
CA HIS A 98 25.54 0.79 1.69
C HIS A 98 24.72 -0.16 0.81
N SER A 99 25.22 -1.37 0.58
CA SER A 99 24.49 -2.39 -0.17
C SER A 99 23.26 -2.87 0.60
N PRO A 100 22.09 -3.01 -0.04
CA PRO A 100 20.92 -3.65 0.53
C PRO A 100 21.01 -5.19 0.52
N ASN A 101 22.04 -5.76 -0.14
CA ASN A 101 22.26 -7.20 -0.22
C ASN A 101 22.88 -7.69 1.09
N ILE A 102 22.01 -7.89 2.07
CA ILE A 102 22.36 -8.33 3.41
C ILE A 102 21.41 -9.45 3.81
N HIS A 103 21.93 -10.47 4.50
CA HIS A 103 21.12 -11.55 5.03
C HIS A 103 21.36 -11.72 6.53
N LYS A 104 20.32 -12.18 7.23
CA LYS A 104 20.41 -12.43 8.68
C LYS A 104 21.23 -13.70 8.91
N VAL A 105 22.31 -13.58 9.67
CA VAL A 105 23.13 -14.73 10.07
C VAL A 105 22.31 -15.57 11.04
N SER A 106 21.85 -16.74 10.57
CA SER A 106 21.05 -17.66 11.37
C SER A 106 21.84 -18.17 12.59
N THR A 107 21.13 -18.49 13.66
CA THR A 107 21.72 -19.08 14.89
C THR A 107 22.47 -20.37 14.61
N THR A 108 22.07 -21.12 13.58
CA THR A 108 22.71 -22.38 13.18
C THR A 108 24.12 -22.15 12.64
N ALA A 109 24.35 -21.10 11.83
CA ALA A 109 25.68 -20.76 11.34
C ALA A 109 26.64 -20.37 12.48
N LYS A 110 26.10 -19.77 13.57
CA LYS A 110 26.88 -19.42 14.76
C LYS A 110 27.32 -20.64 15.57
N LEU A 111 26.51 -21.71 15.58
CA LEU A 111 26.77 -22.94 16.33
C LEU A 111 27.80 -23.84 15.63
N VAL A 112 27.77 -23.92 14.30
CA VAL A 112 28.77 -24.68 13.53
C VAL A 112 30.17 -24.14 13.79
N ASP A 113 30.33 -22.82 13.82
CA ASP A 113 31.65 -22.21 14.05
C ASP A 113 32.15 -22.37 15.49
N ALA A 114 31.24 -22.37 16.48
CA ALA A 114 31.58 -22.68 17.87
C ALA A 114 32.02 -24.14 18.06
N ALA A 115 31.45 -25.06 17.26
CA ALA A 115 31.82 -26.48 17.27
C ALA A 115 33.20 -26.71 16.62
N VAL A 116 33.57 -25.93 15.60
CA VAL A 116 34.86 -26.05 14.91
C VAL A 116 36.01 -25.38 15.68
N TRP A 117 35.78 -24.24 16.33
CA TRP A 117 36.84 -23.44 16.98
C TRP A 117 36.88 -23.52 18.52
N GLY A 118 36.01 -24.34 19.13
CA GLY A 118 35.95 -24.57 20.57
C GLY A 118 35.30 -23.43 21.38
N LEU A 119 35.01 -23.71 22.65
CA LEU A 119 34.25 -22.84 23.59
C LEU A 119 34.83 -21.42 23.83
N LEU A 120 36.00 -21.11 23.26
CA LEU A 120 36.67 -19.80 23.37
C LEU A 120 36.46 -18.89 22.14
N ALA A 121 35.74 -19.35 21.11
CA ALA A 121 35.45 -18.55 19.92
C ALA A 121 34.52 -17.37 20.26
N ARG A 122 35.10 -16.23 20.64
CA ARG A 122 34.42 -14.93 20.71
C ARG A 122 34.11 -14.44 19.29
N LYS A 123 33.18 -15.08 18.59
CA LYS A 123 32.59 -14.44 17.42
C LYS A 123 31.78 -13.22 17.92
N PRO A 124 31.96 -12.02 17.34
CA PRO A 124 31.07 -10.90 17.62
C PRO A 124 29.62 -11.37 17.37
N ARG A 125 28.64 -10.84 18.10
CA ARG A 125 27.22 -11.23 17.98
C ARG A 125 26.60 -10.72 16.68
N VAL A 126 27.26 -10.96 15.55
CA VAL A 126 26.89 -10.48 14.23
C VAL A 126 25.52 -11.03 13.87
N GLN A 127 24.59 -10.14 13.58
CA GLN A 127 23.22 -10.47 13.20
C GLN A 127 23.04 -10.49 11.70
N PHE A 128 23.85 -9.73 10.96
CA PHE A 128 23.76 -9.54 9.52
C PHE A 128 25.12 -9.73 8.86
N HIS A 129 25.10 -10.31 7.67
CA HIS A 129 26.24 -10.43 6.77
C HIS A 129 25.88 -9.71 5.46
N CYS A 130 26.81 -8.93 4.92
CA CYS A 130 26.64 -8.29 3.62
C CYS A 130 27.29 -9.13 2.52
N ASP A 131 26.48 -9.62 1.57
CA ASP A 131 26.96 -10.44 0.45
C ASP A 131 27.79 -9.65 -0.58
N ASN A 132 27.75 -8.31 -0.51
CA ASN A 132 28.46 -7.44 -1.45
C ASN A 132 29.91 -7.14 -1.01
N CYS A 133 30.15 -6.92 0.28
CA CYS A 133 31.48 -6.57 0.79
C CYS A 133 32.02 -7.52 1.87
N GLY A 134 31.22 -8.51 2.31
CA GLY A 134 31.58 -9.45 3.35
C GLY A 134 31.59 -8.88 4.78
N TYR A 135 31.14 -7.64 4.98
CA TYR A 135 31.07 -7.03 6.31
C TYR A 135 29.97 -7.67 7.17
N GLU A 136 30.27 -7.94 8.44
CA GLU A 136 29.37 -8.59 9.40
C GLU A 136 29.15 -7.69 10.62
N TRP A 137 27.89 -7.51 11.05
CA TRP A 137 27.51 -6.71 12.23
C TRP A 137 26.27 -7.25 12.94
#